data_AF-A0A067G4T6-F1
#
_entry.id   AF-A0A067G4T6-F1
#
_cell.length_a   1.000
_cell.length_b   1.000
_cell.length_c   1.000
_cell.angle_alpha   90.00
_cell.angle_beta   90.00
_cell.angle_gamma   90.00
#
_symmetry.space_group_name_H-M   'P 1'
#
loop_
_entity.id
_entity.type
_entity.pdbx_description
1 polymer ?
#
loop_
_entity_poly.entity_id
_entity_poly.type
_entity_poly.pdbx_seq_one_letter_code
_entity_poly.pdbx_strand_id
1 'polypeptide(L)'
;GCKSRGIKLCGALAAAGLIAARSTKYFPSHQREKYAVVTLVDCRSILEPVLSDDYLGFYHSAILNTHDVNGEEELWELATRSYTSFANAKNSDKHFTDMNDLNFLMCKAIDNPGLTPASSLRTAVISVFEDPIVDETNKLHQEIGLEDYIGCSSVHGVGPSIAIFDTIRDGWLDCACVYPSPLHSREQLQQLIDDMKKILVEGGSFGDGETGE
;
A
#
# COMPACT_ATOMS: atom_id res chain seq x y z
N GLY A 1 1.59 17.51 0.04
CA GLY A 1 1.84 16.37 -0.89
C GLY A 1 0.60 15.92 -1.63
N CYS A 2 -0.10 14.88 -1.13
CA CYS A 2 -1.17 14.18 -1.86
C CYS A 2 -2.38 15.06 -2.23
N LYS A 3 -2.91 15.84 -1.28
CA LYS A 3 -4.08 16.72 -1.51
C LYS A 3 -3.88 17.69 -2.68
N SER A 4 -2.70 18.32 -2.80
CA SER A 4 -2.42 19.27 -3.88
C SER A 4 -2.36 18.63 -5.27
N ARG A 5 -2.26 17.30 -5.34
CA ARG A 5 -2.22 16.50 -6.57
C ARG A 5 -3.52 15.73 -6.82
N GLY A 6 -4.52 15.86 -5.94
CA GLY A 6 -5.79 15.15 -6.08
C GLY A 6 -5.68 13.63 -5.90
N ILE A 7 -4.66 13.15 -5.19
CA ILE A 7 -4.44 11.72 -4.94
C ILE A 7 -4.60 11.35 -3.46
N LYS A 8 -4.87 10.08 -3.17
CA LYS A 8 -4.89 9.54 -1.80
C LYS A 8 -3.50 9.09 -1.35
N LEU A 9 -3.34 8.87 -0.03
CA LEU A 9 -2.08 8.43 0.59
C LEU A 9 -1.58 7.10 0.01
N CYS A 10 -2.50 6.19 -0.32
CA CYS A 10 -2.21 4.90 -0.93
C CYS A 10 -1.30 5.00 -2.17
N GLY A 11 -1.48 6.03 -3.00
CA GLY A 11 -0.65 6.26 -4.18
C GLY A 11 0.79 6.63 -3.83
N ALA A 12 0.98 7.44 -2.78
CA ALA A 12 2.31 7.81 -2.31
C ALA A 12 3.04 6.62 -1.65
N LEU A 13 2.33 5.83 -0.84
CA LEU A 13 2.87 4.62 -0.21
C LEU A 13 3.25 3.56 -1.25
N ALA A 14 2.38 3.32 -2.24
CA ALA A 14 2.66 2.42 -3.34
C ALA A 14 3.89 2.88 -4.13
N ALA A 15 3.95 4.15 -4.52
CA ALA A 15 5.07 4.70 -5.27
C ALA A 15 6.41 4.60 -4.51
N ALA A 16 6.43 5.01 -3.24
CA ALA A 16 7.63 4.88 -2.41
C ALA A 16 8.09 3.42 -2.29
N GLY A 17 7.15 2.49 -2.08
CA GLY A 17 7.45 1.06 -2.02
C GLY A 17 8.02 0.49 -3.31
N LEU A 18 7.49 0.90 -4.47
CA LEU A 18 7.99 0.45 -5.76
C LEU A 18 9.37 1.02 -6.10
N ILE A 19 9.61 2.31 -5.80
CA ILE A 19 10.91 2.96 -6.02
C ILE A 19 11.96 2.31 -5.12
N ALA A 20 11.65 2.10 -3.83
CA ALA A 20 12.52 1.39 -2.91
C ALA A 20 12.81 -0.05 -3.38
N ALA A 21 11.79 -0.78 -3.84
CA ALA A 21 12.01 -2.14 -4.37
C ALA A 21 12.86 -2.15 -5.64
N ARG A 22 12.81 -1.08 -6.45
CA ARG A 22 13.65 -0.92 -7.65
C ARG A 22 15.09 -0.57 -7.31
N SER A 23 15.33 0.22 -6.25
CA SER A 23 16.67 0.65 -5.83
C SER A 23 17.51 -0.49 -5.27
N THR A 24 16.88 -1.54 -4.72
CA THR A 24 17.61 -2.73 -4.22
C THR A 24 18.21 -3.58 -5.34
N LYS A 25 17.84 -3.35 -6.62
CA LYS A 25 18.34 -4.10 -7.78
C LYS A 25 19.49 -3.35 -8.46
N TYR A 26 20.60 -4.06 -8.70
CA TYR A 26 21.77 -3.57 -9.43
C TYR A 26 21.56 -3.54 -10.96
N PHE A 27 20.48 -2.90 -11.41
CA PHE A 27 20.21 -2.71 -12.83
C PHE A 27 20.50 -1.27 -13.26
N PRO A 28 20.87 -1.03 -14.53
CA PRO A 28 21.04 0.31 -15.08
C PRO A 28 19.81 1.20 -14.83
N SER A 29 19.99 2.51 -14.65
CA SER A 29 18.91 3.45 -14.31
C SER A 29 17.74 3.39 -15.31
N HIS A 30 18.06 3.34 -16.61
CA HIS A 30 17.09 3.28 -17.70
C HIS A 30 16.34 1.94 -17.81
N GLN A 31 16.81 0.87 -17.16
CA GLN A 31 16.13 -0.42 -17.23
C GLN A 31 14.83 -0.38 -16.41
N ARG A 32 13.72 -0.61 -17.11
CA ARG A 32 12.37 -0.69 -16.52
C ARG A 32 12.13 -2.08 -15.97
N GLU A 33 11.56 -2.11 -14.77
CA GLU A 33 11.07 -3.31 -14.13
C GLU A 33 9.56 -3.16 -13.89
N LYS A 34 8.83 -4.25 -14.07
CA LYS A 34 7.39 -4.27 -13.92
C LYS A 34 7.03 -4.72 -12.51
N TYR A 35 6.30 -3.88 -11.79
CA TYR A 35 5.84 -4.18 -10.43
C TYR A 35 4.33 -4.05 -10.33
N ALA A 36 3.71 -4.95 -9.57
CA ALA A 36 2.29 -4.88 -9.29
C ALA A 36 2.02 -4.36 -7.87
N VAL A 37 0.87 -3.67 -7.74
CA VAL A 37 0.34 -3.09 -6.51
C VAL A 37 -1.09 -3.59 -6.36
N VAL A 38 -1.45 -4.04 -5.15
CA VAL A 38 -2.84 -4.30 -4.79
C VAL A 38 -3.34 -3.16 -3.92
N THR A 39 -4.46 -2.55 -4.30
CA THR A 39 -5.15 -1.56 -3.47
C THR A 39 -6.44 -2.17 -2.93
N LEU A 40 -6.60 -2.20 -1.60
CA LEU A 40 -7.80 -2.66 -0.94
C LEU A 40 -8.83 -1.54 -0.83
N VAL A 41 -10.08 -1.83 -1.18
CA VAL A 41 -11.22 -0.89 -1.21
C VAL A 41 -12.27 -1.36 -0.23
N ASP A 42 -12.65 -0.53 0.74
CA ASP A 42 -13.78 -0.85 1.62
C ASP A 42 -15.09 -0.81 0.82
N CYS A 43 -15.79 -1.94 0.77
CA CYS A 43 -17.05 -2.08 0.05
C CYS A 43 -18.29 -1.88 0.93
N ARG A 44 -18.18 -1.62 2.24
CA ARG A 44 -19.35 -1.47 3.13
C ARG A 44 -20.40 -0.49 2.62
N SER A 45 -19.96 0.63 2.05
CA SER A 45 -20.82 1.70 1.51
C SER A 45 -21.63 1.30 0.27
N ILE A 46 -21.27 0.19 -0.38
CA ILE A 46 -21.90 -0.30 -1.62
C ILE A 46 -22.53 -1.69 -1.48
N LEU A 47 -22.57 -2.24 -0.26
CA LEU A 47 -23.30 -3.48 0.04
C LEU A 47 -24.82 -3.23 0.14
N GLU A 48 -25.60 -4.28 -0.04
CA GLU A 48 -27.05 -4.27 0.20
C GLU A 48 -27.41 -5.26 1.34
N PRO A 49 -27.77 -4.78 2.54
CA PRO A 49 -27.81 -3.37 2.96
C PRO A 49 -26.42 -2.76 3.17
N VAL A 50 -26.34 -1.43 3.10
CA VAL A 50 -25.14 -0.66 3.45
C VAL A 50 -24.78 -0.95 4.91
N LEU A 51 -23.51 -1.21 5.18
CA LEU A 51 -23.00 -1.50 6.52
C LEU A 51 -22.27 -0.29 7.11
N SER A 52 -22.35 -0.11 8.43
CA SER A 52 -21.52 0.88 9.14
C SER A 52 -20.12 0.31 9.43
N ASP A 53 -19.19 1.19 9.77
CA ASP A 53 -17.81 0.82 10.10
C ASP A 53 -17.71 -0.01 11.39
N ASP A 54 -18.75 0.01 12.23
CA ASP A 54 -18.83 -0.78 13.47
C ASP A 54 -18.99 -2.29 13.21
N TYR A 55 -19.34 -2.68 11.98
CA TYR A 55 -19.46 -4.08 11.62
C TYR A 55 -18.08 -4.73 11.47
N LEU A 56 -17.77 -5.64 12.40
CA LEU A 56 -16.53 -6.41 12.38
C LEU A 56 -16.54 -7.43 11.25
N GLY A 57 -15.48 -7.41 10.43
CA GLY A 57 -15.32 -8.38 9.34
C GLY A 57 -14.41 -7.86 8.23
N PHE A 58 -14.18 -8.73 7.24
CA PHE A 58 -13.45 -8.38 6.03
C PHE A 58 -14.44 -8.01 4.93
N TYR A 59 -14.61 -6.71 4.69
CA TYR A 59 -15.51 -6.15 3.69
C TYR A 59 -14.77 -5.45 2.54
N HIS A 60 -13.48 -5.75 2.39
CA HIS A 60 -12.67 -5.12 1.35
C HIS A 60 -12.71 -5.95 0.08
N SER A 61 -12.81 -5.27 -1.05
CA SER A 61 -12.35 -5.81 -2.32
C SER A 61 -10.91 -5.37 -2.62
N ALA A 62 -10.33 -5.86 -3.71
CA ALA A 62 -8.98 -5.56 -4.13
C ALA A 62 -8.92 -5.26 -5.63
N ILE A 63 -8.07 -4.30 -5.99
CA ILE A 63 -7.73 -3.98 -7.39
C ILE A 63 -6.23 -4.18 -7.58
N LEU A 64 -5.85 -4.91 -8.62
CA LEU A 64 -4.46 -5.11 -9.02
C LEU A 64 -4.10 -4.14 -10.15
N ASN A 65 -3.08 -3.32 -9.94
CA ASN A 65 -2.48 -2.51 -11.00
C ASN A 65 -1.01 -2.87 -11.17
N THR A 66 -0.49 -2.63 -12.38
CA THR A 66 0.90 -2.90 -12.71
C THR A 66 1.54 -1.65 -13.28
N HIS A 67 2.77 -1.38 -12.85
CA HIS A 67 3.53 -0.20 -13.19
C HIS A 67 4.94 -0.58 -13.62
N ASP A 68 5.38 -0.02 -14.75
CA ASP A 68 6.79 -0.06 -15.13
C ASP A 68 7.52 1.04 -14.36
N VAL A 69 8.62 0.69 -13.70
CA VAL A 69 9.41 1.57 -12.83
C VAL A 69 10.88 1.47 -13.20
N ASN A 70 11.55 2.62 -13.29
CA ASN A 70 12.99 2.70 -13.58
C ASN A 70 13.74 3.38 -12.42
N GLY A 71 15.06 3.55 -12.54
CA GLY A 71 15.92 4.09 -11.48
C GLY A 71 15.88 5.63 -11.35
N GLU A 72 15.22 6.33 -12.26
CA GLU A 72 15.07 7.79 -12.30
C GLU A 72 13.62 8.21 -11.98
N GLU A 73 12.86 7.34 -11.33
CA GLU A 73 11.44 7.56 -11.06
C GLU A 73 11.23 8.58 -9.94
N GLU A 74 10.48 9.64 -10.23
CA GLU A 74 10.08 10.66 -9.25
C GLU A 74 8.85 10.23 -8.45
N LEU A 75 8.90 10.41 -7.12
CA LEU A 75 7.84 9.95 -6.19
C LEU A 75 6.46 10.39 -6.63
N TRP A 76 6.29 11.69 -6.89
CA TRP A 76 4.98 12.25 -7.14
C TRP A 76 4.43 11.91 -8.52
N GLU A 77 5.30 11.67 -9.51
CA GLU A 77 4.89 11.22 -10.84
C GLU A 77 4.37 9.79 -10.77
N LEU A 78 5.12 8.89 -10.11
CA LEU A 78 4.69 7.52 -9.91
C LEU A 78 3.45 7.44 -9.01
N ALA A 79 3.36 8.24 -7.96
CA ALA A 79 2.20 8.26 -7.07
C ALA A 79 0.93 8.69 -7.81
N THR A 80 1.04 9.71 -8.66
CA THR A 80 -0.07 10.17 -9.51
C THR A 80 -0.47 9.11 -10.53
N ARG A 81 0.51 8.51 -11.20
CA ARG A 81 0.28 7.41 -12.16
C ARG A 81 -0.39 6.21 -11.50
N SER A 82 0.09 5.81 -10.33
CA SER A 82 -0.41 4.66 -9.57
C SER A 82 -1.84 4.88 -9.10
N TYR A 83 -2.09 6.01 -8.43
CA TYR A 83 -3.44 6.36 -7.98
C TYR A 83 -4.43 6.53 -9.13
N THR A 84 -4.03 7.17 -10.24
CA THR A 84 -4.92 7.34 -11.41
C THR A 84 -5.30 6.01 -12.03
N SER A 85 -4.36 5.07 -12.15
CA SER A 85 -4.62 3.72 -12.64
C SER A 85 -5.63 2.99 -11.74
N PHE A 86 -5.44 3.09 -10.43
CA PHE A 86 -6.35 2.53 -9.43
C PHE A 86 -7.75 3.15 -9.52
N ALA A 87 -7.85 4.48 -9.49
CA ALA A 87 -9.12 5.20 -9.51
C ALA A 87 -9.92 4.89 -10.78
N ASN A 88 -9.26 4.84 -11.94
CA ASN A 88 -9.91 4.46 -13.19
C ASN A 88 -10.42 3.01 -13.18
N ALA A 89 -9.66 2.09 -12.60
CA ALA A 89 -10.09 0.70 -12.43
C ALA A 89 -11.30 0.60 -11.48
N LYS A 90 -11.28 1.32 -10.36
CA LYS A 90 -12.40 1.39 -9.41
C LYS A 90 -13.66 1.95 -10.07
N ASN A 91 -13.53 3.04 -10.82
CA ASN A 91 -14.64 3.66 -11.57
C ASN A 91 -15.19 2.79 -12.70
N SER A 92 -14.46 1.75 -13.11
CA SER A 92 -14.89 0.75 -14.09
C SER A 92 -15.38 -0.54 -13.43
N ASP A 93 -15.72 -0.50 -12.14
CA ASP A 93 -16.20 -1.62 -11.33
C ASP A 93 -15.24 -2.83 -11.27
N LYS A 94 -13.96 -2.61 -11.54
CA LYS A 94 -12.95 -3.70 -11.54
C LYS A 94 -12.77 -4.36 -10.18
N HIS A 95 -13.08 -3.65 -9.10
CA HIS A 95 -13.10 -4.23 -7.76
C HIS A 95 -14.12 -5.38 -7.64
N PHE A 96 -15.12 -5.50 -8.52
CA PHE A 96 -16.01 -6.67 -8.51
C PHE A 96 -15.55 -7.79 -9.44
N THR A 97 -14.85 -7.46 -10.53
CA THR A 97 -14.41 -8.45 -11.52
C THR A 97 -13.06 -9.06 -11.18
N ASP A 98 -12.11 -8.24 -10.73
CA ASP A 98 -10.72 -8.65 -10.48
C ASP A 98 -10.59 -9.47 -9.19
N MET A 99 -11.53 -9.32 -8.26
CA MET A 99 -11.49 -9.98 -6.95
C MET A 99 -11.52 -11.51 -7.06
N ASN A 100 -12.21 -12.07 -8.04
CA ASN A 100 -12.24 -13.52 -8.25
C ASN A 100 -10.86 -14.05 -8.67
N ASP A 101 -10.22 -13.38 -9.63
CA ASP A 101 -8.89 -13.74 -10.10
C ASP A 101 -7.85 -13.53 -8.99
N LEU A 102 -7.96 -12.43 -8.24
CA LEU A 102 -7.09 -12.16 -7.09
C LEU A 102 -7.23 -13.22 -6.02
N ASN A 103 -8.46 -13.54 -5.59
CA ASN A 103 -8.70 -14.60 -4.60
C ASN A 103 -8.13 -15.94 -5.06
N PHE A 104 -8.33 -16.29 -6.33
CA PHE A 104 -7.76 -17.51 -6.90
C PHE A 104 -6.22 -17.51 -6.85
N LEU A 105 -5.58 -16.44 -7.30
CA LEU A 105 -4.12 -16.29 -7.28
C LEU A 105 -3.56 -16.34 -5.85
N MET A 106 -4.22 -15.66 -4.91
CA MET A 106 -3.87 -15.68 -3.49
C MET A 106 -3.94 -17.08 -2.91
N CYS A 107 -5.04 -17.80 -3.13
CA CYS A 107 -5.17 -19.19 -2.69
C CYS A 107 -4.07 -20.07 -3.28
N LYS A 108 -3.75 -19.94 -4.57
CA LYS A 108 -2.67 -20.70 -5.20
C LYS A 108 -1.30 -20.41 -4.63
N ALA A 109 -1.00 -19.15 -4.32
CA ALA A 109 0.25 -18.74 -3.71
C ALA A 109 0.40 -19.25 -2.26
N ILE A 110 -0.71 -19.28 -1.51
CA ILE A 110 -0.77 -19.84 -0.15
C ILE A 110 -0.56 -21.36 -0.19
N ASP A 111 -1.27 -22.06 -1.07
CA ASP A 111 -1.19 -23.52 -1.20
C ASP A 111 0.19 -23.99 -1.69
N ASN A 112 0.89 -23.14 -2.45
CA ASN A 112 2.12 -23.52 -3.14
C ASN A 112 3.23 -22.46 -2.97
N PRO A 113 3.74 -22.26 -1.75
CA PRO A 113 4.66 -21.16 -1.43
C PRO A 113 6.01 -21.21 -2.18
N GLY A 114 6.34 -22.35 -2.81
CA GLY A 114 7.57 -22.56 -3.59
C GLY A 114 7.40 -22.62 -5.13
N LEU A 115 6.19 -22.46 -5.67
CA LEU A 115 5.92 -22.64 -7.11
C LEU A 115 6.19 -21.40 -8.00
N THR A 116 6.65 -20.27 -7.46
CA THR A 116 6.93 -19.07 -8.28
C THR A 116 8.41 -19.03 -8.71
N PRO A 117 8.75 -19.20 -10.01
CA PRO A 117 10.11 -19.02 -10.49
C PRO A 117 10.49 -17.52 -10.44
N ALA A 118 11.69 -17.19 -9.97
CA ALA A 118 12.26 -15.82 -9.95
C ALA A 118 11.51 -14.76 -9.11
N SER A 119 10.91 -15.14 -7.98
CA SER A 119 10.39 -14.16 -7.00
C SER A 119 9.34 -13.20 -7.56
N SER A 120 8.32 -13.71 -8.27
CA SER A 120 7.05 -12.98 -8.39
C SER A 120 6.40 -12.94 -7.00
N LEU A 121 6.84 -11.97 -6.21
CA LEU A 121 6.21 -11.42 -5.02
C LEU A 121 4.67 -11.52 -5.19
N ARG A 122 4.09 -12.44 -4.41
CA ARG A 122 3.08 -13.49 -4.73
C ARG A 122 1.81 -13.17 -5.54
N THR A 123 1.59 -11.94 -5.93
CA THR A 123 0.58 -11.42 -6.89
C THR A 123 0.89 -9.94 -7.17
N ALA A 124 1.44 -9.26 -6.15
CA ALA A 124 1.99 -7.91 -6.20
C ALA A 124 3.20 -7.75 -5.25
N VAL A 125 3.97 -6.67 -5.43
CA VAL A 125 5.04 -6.30 -4.50
C VAL A 125 4.46 -5.81 -3.18
N ILE A 126 3.48 -4.92 -3.26
CA ILE A 126 2.93 -4.19 -2.12
C ILE A 126 1.41 -4.16 -2.16
N SER A 127 0.79 -4.32 -1.00
CA SER A 127 -0.61 -4.01 -0.72
C SER A 127 -0.71 -2.71 0.07
N VAL A 128 -1.66 -1.86 -0.31
CA VAL A 128 -2.05 -0.63 0.41
C VAL A 128 -3.56 -0.56 0.54
N PHE A 129 -4.07 0.20 1.51
CA PHE A 129 -5.49 0.50 1.64
C PHE A 129 -5.81 1.80 0.94
N GLU A 130 -6.95 1.90 0.26
CA GLU A 130 -7.37 3.13 -0.42
C GLU A 130 -7.44 4.30 0.56
N ASP A 131 -8.12 4.07 1.67
CA ASP A 131 -8.39 5.06 2.71
C ASP A 131 -7.63 4.68 3.99
N PRO A 132 -6.82 5.60 4.54
CA PRO A 132 -6.17 5.38 5.82
C PRO A 132 -7.20 5.31 6.94
N ILE A 133 -6.89 4.56 7.99
CA ILE A 133 -7.58 4.73 9.27
C ILE A 133 -7.12 6.05 9.88
N VAL A 134 -8.05 6.90 10.29
CA VAL A 134 -7.73 8.12 11.05
C VAL A 134 -8.17 7.87 12.48
N ASP A 135 -7.20 7.87 13.39
CA ASP A 135 -7.46 7.73 14.82
C ASP A 135 -6.85 8.91 15.58
N GLU A 136 -7.64 9.56 16.43
CA GLU A 136 -7.20 10.71 17.20
C GLU A 136 -7.25 10.35 18.68
N THR A 137 -6.20 10.71 19.41
CA THR A 137 -6.13 10.46 20.84
C THR A 137 -7.32 11.13 21.53
N ASN A 138 -8.14 10.31 22.20
CA ASN A 138 -9.38 10.75 22.80
C ASN A 138 -9.44 10.40 24.30
N LYS A 139 -10.50 10.88 24.97
CA LYS A 139 -10.70 10.64 26.42
C LYS A 139 -10.80 9.17 26.76
N LEU A 140 -11.39 8.36 25.88
CA LEU A 140 -11.54 6.92 26.11
C LEU A 140 -10.16 6.24 26.17
N HIS A 141 -9.23 6.60 25.28
CA HIS A 141 -7.85 6.09 25.32
C HIS A 141 -7.19 6.36 26.68
N GLN A 142 -7.40 7.55 27.25
CA GLN A 142 -6.88 7.91 28.57
C GLN A 142 -7.57 7.13 29.69
N GLU A 143 -8.89 6.99 29.63
CA GLU A 143 -9.68 6.27 30.65
C GLU A 143 -9.33 4.78 30.74
N ILE A 144 -9.01 4.14 29.61
CA ILE A 144 -8.62 2.73 29.57
C ILE A 144 -7.10 2.51 29.75
N GLY A 145 -6.30 3.59 29.82
CA GLY A 145 -4.85 3.51 29.90
C GLY A 145 -4.19 2.93 28.65
N LEU A 146 -4.74 3.20 27.46
CA LEU A 146 -4.17 2.75 26.19
C LEU A 146 -2.90 3.54 25.88
N GLU A 147 -1.75 2.87 25.91
CA GLU A 147 -0.44 3.49 25.65
C GLU A 147 -0.04 3.40 24.18
N ASP A 148 -0.17 2.22 23.57
CA ASP A 148 0.18 1.97 22.17
C ASP A 148 -0.56 0.72 21.65
N TYR A 149 -0.80 0.67 20.34
CA TYR A 149 -1.38 -0.48 19.66
C TYR A 149 -1.07 -0.45 18.17
N ILE A 150 -1.09 -1.60 17.50
CA ILE A 150 -0.85 -1.70 16.05
C ILE A 150 -2.11 -2.25 15.38
N GLY A 151 -2.65 -1.52 14.41
CA GLY A 151 -3.72 -2.01 13.53
C GLY A 151 -3.16 -2.92 12.45
N CYS A 152 -3.66 -4.15 12.35
CA CYS A 152 -3.32 -5.07 11.27
C CYS A 152 -4.49 -6.01 10.98
N SER A 153 -4.84 -6.20 9.70
CA SER A 153 -5.79 -7.24 9.30
C SER A 153 -5.10 -8.61 9.34
N SER A 154 -5.63 -9.55 10.11
CA SER A 154 -4.93 -10.79 10.48
C SER A 154 -4.94 -11.89 9.41
N VAL A 155 -5.62 -11.72 8.26
CA VAL A 155 -5.84 -12.89 7.38
C VAL A 155 -5.62 -12.67 5.87
N HIS A 156 -5.74 -11.48 5.28
CA HIS A 156 -5.89 -11.38 3.81
C HIS A 156 -4.93 -10.44 3.06
N GLY A 157 -3.85 -9.97 3.70
CA GLY A 157 -2.78 -9.22 3.03
C GLY A 157 -1.74 -10.07 2.29
N VAL A 158 -1.91 -11.40 2.25
CA VAL A 158 -0.89 -12.38 1.82
C VAL A 158 -1.05 -12.80 0.34
N GLY A 159 -1.63 -11.92 -0.48
CA GLY A 159 -1.49 -11.98 -1.93
C GLY A 159 -0.19 -11.35 -2.42
N PRO A 160 0.13 -10.12 -1.98
CA PRO A 160 1.43 -9.51 -2.22
C PRO A 160 2.51 -9.92 -1.22
N SER A 161 3.73 -9.57 -1.59
CA SER A 161 4.93 -9.76 -0.80
C SER A 161 5.00 -8.92 0.47
N ILE A 162 4.40 -7.74 0.47
CA ILE A 162 4.47 -6.76 1.56
C ILE A 162 3.09 -6.10 1.70
N ALA A 163 2.59 -5.94 2.91
CA ALA A 163 1.39 -5.16 3.19
C ALA A 163 1.75 -3.97 4.08
N ILE A 164 1.29 -2.78 3.69
CA ILE A 164 1.38 -1.57 4.49
C ILE A 164 -0.02 -1.25 5.03
N PHE A 165 -0.14 -1.25 6.35
CA PHE A 165 -1.34 -0.81 7.05
C PHE A 165 -1.06 0.59 7.59
N ASP A 166 -1.62 1.59 6.93
CA ASP A 166 -1.47 2.99 7.29
C ASP A 166 -2.56 3.45 8.25
N THR A 167 -2.14 4.20 9.26
CA THR A 167 -3.01 4.90 10.21
C THR A 167 -2.47 6.31 10.39
N ILE A 168 -3.36 7.30 10.32
CA ILE A 168 -3.05 8.67 10.71
C ILE A 168 -3.40 8.81 12.19
N ARG A 169 -2.39 9.01 13.04
CA ARG A 169 -2.55 9.21 14.49
C ARG A 169 -2.07 10.57 14.92
N ASP A 170 -2.97 11.38 15.48
CA ASP A 170 -2.67 12.74 15.93
C ASP A 170 -1.95 13.58 14.84
N GLY A 171 -2.35 13.39 13.58
CA GLY A 171 -1.74 14.02 12.40
C GLY A 171 -0.47 13.37 11.85
N TRP A 172 0.03 12.30 12.47
CA TRP A 172 1.25 11.58 12.05
C TRP A 172 0.91 10.30 11.31
N LEU A 173 1.71 9.96 10.30
CA LEU A 173 1.60 8.70 9.59
C LEU A 173 2.31 7.58 10.38
N ASP A 174 1.53 6.63 10.86
CA ASP A 174 1.98 5.37 11.42
C ASP A 174 1.69 4.23 10.43
N CYS A 175 2.67 3.38 10.18
CA CYS A 175 2.57 2.29 9.20
C CYS A 175 3.04 0.98 9.81
N ALA A 176 2.15 -0.01 9.89
CA ALA A 176 2.55 -1.39 10.14
C ALA A 176 2.96 -2.06 8.83
N CYS A 177 4.19 -2.58 8.77
CA CYS A 177 4.68 -3.35 7.63
C CYS A 177 4.63 -4.85 7.96
N VAL A 178 3.85 -5.60 7.18
CA VAL A 178 3.69 -7.05 7.35
C VAL A 178 4.20 -7.77 6.11
N TYR A 179 5.01 -8.79 6.34
CA TYR A 179 5.64 -9.58 5.29
C TYR A 179 5.78 -11.05 5.70
N PRO A 180 5.77 -12.00 4.75
CA PRO A 180 5.94 -13.41 5.05
C PRO A 180 7.40 -13.75 5.36
N SER A 181 7.66 -14.35 6.52
CA SER A 181 8.93 -15.02 6.83
C SER A 181 8.81 -16.52 6.50
N PRO A 182 9.85 -17.19 5.95
CA PRO A 182 11.21 -16.69 5.69
C PRO A 182 11.42 -16.12 4.28
N LEU A 183 10.35 -15.77 3.53
CA LEU A 183 10.50 -15.21 2.18
C LEU A 183 11.33 -13.93 2.20
N HIS A 184 11.14 -13.13 3.24
CA HIS A 184 11.89 -11.93 3.52
C HIS A 184 12.59 -12.01 4.86
N SER A 185 13.84 -11.56 4.90
CA SER A 185 14.55 -11.32 6.15
C SER A 185 14.11 -9.98 6.77
N ARG A 186 14.30 -9.85 8.08
CA ARG A 186 14.04 -8.58 8.78
C ARG A 186 14.94 -7.46 8.28
N GLU A 187 16.19 -7.77 7.98
CA GLU A 187 17.19 -6.82 7.49
C GLU A 187 16.83 -6.30 6.10
N GLN A 188 16.38 -7.19 5.20
CA GLN A 188 15.94 -6.81 3.86
C GLN A 188 14.74 -5.84 3.92
N LEU A 189 13.77 -6.14 4.78
CA LEU A 189 12.56 -5.32 4.92
C LEU A 189 12.84 -4.03 5.67
N GLN A 190 13.74 -4.03 6.65
CA GLN A 190 14.18 -2.82 7.30
C GLN A 190 14.80 -1.85 6.29
N GLN A 191 15.71 -2.33 5.43
CA GLN A 191 16.33 -1.51 4.40
C GLN A 191 15.28 -0.92 3.44
N LEU A 192 14.34 -1.75 2.97
CA LEU A 192 13.27 -1.28 2.09
C LEU A 192 12.44 -0.16 2.75
N ILE A 193 12.05 -0.34 4.02
CA ILE A 193 11.25 0.65 4.75
C ILE A 193 12.04 1.93 5.01
N ASP A 194 13.34 1.84 5.31
CA ASP A 194 14.19 3.00 5.50
C ASP A 194 14.33 3.81 4.20
N ASP A 195 14.46 3.13 3.06
CA ASP A 195 14.45 3.76 1.74
C ASP A 195 13.09 4.40 1.41
N MET A 196 11.98 3.71 1.71
CA MET A 196 10.62 4.28 1.57
C MET A 196 10.46 5.56 2.39
N LYS A 197 10.89 5.55 3.65
CA LYS A 197 10.84 6.73 4.53
C LYS A 197 11.64 7.89 3.94
N LYS A 198 12.86 7.62 3.48
CA LYS A 198 13.71 8.64 2.84
C LYS A 198 12.99 9.26 1.64
N ILE A 199 12.46 8.43 0.73
CA ILE A 199 11.73 8.89 -0.46
C ILE A 199 10.52 9.77 -0.07
N LEU A 200 9.73 9.34 0.92
CA LEU A 200 8.54 10.08 1.38
C LEU A 200 8.91 11.42 2.01
N VAL A 201 9.96 11.47 2.83
CA VAL A 201 10.44 12.69 3.49
C VAL A 201 10.99 13.67 2.44
N GLU A 202 11.87 13.21 1.55
CA GLU A 202 12.45 14.03 0.49
C GLU A 202 11.36 14.60 -0.41
N GLY A 203 10.42 13.75 -0.86
CA GLY A 203 9.27 14.20 -1.65
C GLY A 203 8.35 15.17 -0.91
N GLY A 204 8.26 15.10 0.42
CA GLY A 204 7.52 16.03 1.26
C GLY A 204 8.16 17.41 1.33
N SER A 205 9.50 17.48 1.40
CA SER A 205 10.26 18.72 1.59
C SER A 205 10.29 19.65 0.37
N PHE A 206 10.04 19.16 -0.84
CA PHE A 206 9.96 20.01 -2.04
C PHE A 206 8.68 20.87 -2.13
N GLY A 207 7.77 20.77 -1.16
CA GLY A 207 6.52 21.55 -1.12
C GLY A 207 6.60 22.93 -0.44
N ASP A 208 7.66 23.19 0.33
CA ASP A 208 7.76 24.41 1.16
C ASP A 208 8.63 25.53 0.51
N GLY A 209 9.00 25.37 -0.76
CA GLY A 209 9.94 26.26 -1.47
C GLY A 209 9.35 27.39 -2.31
N GLU A 210 8.03 27.51 -2.47
CA GLU A 210 7.41 28.51 -3.37
C GLU A 210 6.32 29.37 -2.71
N THR A 211 6.50 29.79 -1.46
CA THR A 211 5.79 30.97 -0.93
C THR A 211 6.78 31.93 -0.28
N GLY A 212 7.46 32.68 -1.14
CA GLY A 212 8.40 33.72 -0.77
C GLY A 212 8.42 34.82 -1.81
N GLU A 213 7.30 35.54 -1.94
CA GLU A 213 7.15 37.00 -2.13
C GLU A 213 5.69 37.36 -2.41
#